data_AF-A0A2Z5UVL8-F1
#
_entry.id   AF-A0A2Z5UVL8-F1
#
_cell.length_a   1.000
_cell.length_b   1.000
_cell.length_c   1.000
_cell.angle_alpha   90.00
_cell.angle_beta   90.00
_cell.angle_gamma   90.00
#
_symmetry.space_group_name_H-M   'P 1'
#
loop_
_entity.id
_entity.type
_entity.pdbx_description
1 polymer ?
#
loop_
_entity_poly.entity_id
_entity_poly.type
_entity_poly.pdbx_seq_one_letter_code
_entity_poly.pdbx_strand_id
1 'polypeptide(L)'
;MKKILASLVITTLLLSACAGKTPNPIPQHQPGDELLTCSQIKQELLDNRVKVMNLIPKENKMGKNIALGVAGAFVIVPWFFMDFSDAERVEIQGYQLRDNWLRSLSIKKKCGALPASIRFQGQ
;
A
#
# COMPACT_ATOMS: atom_id res chain seq x y z
N MET A 1 8.90 -32.96 -35.53
CA MET A 1 9.02 -31.49 -35.32
C MET A 1 7.74 -30.86 -34.76
N LYS A 2 6.54 -31.02 -35.37
CA LYS A 2 5.27 -30.47 -34.85
C LYS A 2 4.93 -30.87 -33.40
N LYS A 3 5.21 -32.11 -33.01
CA LYS A 3 4.98 -32.61 -31.63
C LYS A 3 5.89 -31.96 -30.58
N ILE A 4 7.11 -31.60 -30.97
CA ILE A 4 8.09 -30.94 -30.09
C ILE A 4 7.70 -29.47 -29.89
N LEU A 5 7.28 -28.80 -30.96
CA LEU A 5 6.71 -27.43 -30.91
C LEU A 5 5.46 -27.36 -30.02
N ALA A 6 4.54 -28.33 -30.15
CA ALA A 6 3.35 -28.39 -29.32
C ALA A 6 3.68 -28.55 -27.82
N SER A 7 4.63 -29.42 -27.49
CA SER A 7 5.08 -29.62 -26.11
C SER A 7 5.72 -28.37 -25.50
N LEU A 8 6.49 -27.62 -26.30
CA LEU A 8 7.19 -26.42 -25.83
C LEU A 8 6.20 -25.30 -25.50
N VAL A 9 5.18 -25.08 -26.35
CA VAL A 9 4.15 -24.05 -26.16
C VAL A 9 3.31 -24.33 -24.92
N ILE A 10 2.91 -25.59 -24.70
CA ILE A 10 2.13 -25.98 -23.52
C ILE A 10 2.95 -25.75 -22.23
N THR A 11 4.24 -26.05 -22.25
CA THR A 11 5.12 -25.84 -21.09
C THR A 11 5.26 -24.36 -20.75
N THR A 12 5.40 -23.47 -21.73
CA THR A 12 5.51 -22.02 -21.50
C THR A 12 4.21 -21.39 -20.96
N LEU A 13 3.04 -21.90 -21.33
CA LEU A 13 1.76 -21.39 -20.80
C LEU A 13 1.53 -21.76 -19.33
N LEU A 14 2.03 -22.92 -18.89
CA LEU A 14 1.86 -23.38 -17.51
C LEU A 14 2.75 -22.60 -16.51
N LEU A 15 3.85 -22.03 -16.98
CA LEU A 15 4.82 -21.29 -16.14
C LEU A 15 4.37 -19.85 -15.80
N SER A 16 3.44 -19.25 -16.55
CA SER A 16 2.99 -17.87 -16.32
C SER A 16 1.86 -17.72 -15.30
N ALA A 17 1.31 -18.83 -14.77
CA ALA A 17 0.11 -18.79 -13.93
C ALA A 17 0.35 -18.47 -12.43
N CYS A 18 1.61 -18.34 -11.97
CA CYS A 18 1.94 -18.04 -10.56
C CYS A 18 2.47 -16.62 -10.33
N ALA A 19 2.44 -15.74 -11.33
CA ALA A 19 2.96 -14.38 -11.21
C ALA A 19 1.87 -13.42 -10.69
N GLY A 20 1.59 -13.45 -9.39
CA GLY A 20 0.69 -12.48 -8.74
C GLY A 20 0.69 -12.64 -7.22
N LYS A 21 0.98 -11.55 -6.50
CA LYS A 21 0.77 -11.50 -5.04
C LYS A 21 -0.73 -11.39 -4.79
N THR A 22 -1.29 -12.19 -3.90
CA THR A 22 -2.67 -12.00 -3.46
C THR A 22 -2.74 -10.80 -2.50
N PRO A 23 -3.66 -9.83 -2.70
CA PRO A 23 -3.84 -8.73 -1.76
C PRO A 23 -4.17 -9.25 -0.36
N ASN A 24 -3.55 -8.64 0.66
CA ASN A 24 -3.93 -8.84 2.06
C ASN A 24 -4.59 -7.56 2.63
N PRO A 25 -5.86 -7.28 2.29
CA PRO A 25 -6.52 -6.04 2.71
C PRO A 25 -6.67 -5.99 4.22
N ILE A 26 -6.45 -4.80 4.77
CA ILE A 26 -6.58 -4.57 6.21
C ILE A 26 -8.00 -4.10 6.52
N PRO A 27 -8.63 -4.67 7.55
CA PRO A 27 -9.95 -4.24 7.95
C PRO A 27 -9.89 -2.81 8.51
N GLN A 28 -10.84 -1.97 8.06
CA GLN A 28 -10.99 -0.59 8.54
C GLN A 28 -11.19 -0.55 10.07
N HIS A 29 -12.02 -1.46 10.60
CA HIS A 29 -12.31 -1.60 12.02
C HIS A 29 -11.64 -2.87 12.56
N GLN A 30 -11.01 -2.77 13.73
CA GLN A 30 -10.39 -3.89 14.41
C GLN A 30 -11.00 -4.10 15.80
N PRO A 31 -11.11 -5.36 16.26
CA PRO A 31 -11.52 -5.63 17.63
C PRO A 31 -10.62 -4.90 18.63
N GLY A 32 -11.22 -4.18 19.58
CA GLY A 32 -10.48 -3.45 20.61
C GLY A 32 -10.15 -1.99 20.28
N ASP A 33 -10.53 -1.48 19.10
CA ASP A 33 -10.30 -0.08 18.73
C ASP A 33 -10.83 0.93 19.77
N GLU A 34 -12.03 0.68 20.28
CA GLU A 34 -12.65 1.56 21.28
C GLU A 34 -11.85 1.62 22.60
N LEU A 35 -10.98 0.63 22.87
CA LEU A 35 -10.11 0.60 24.06
C LEU A 35 -8.79 1.35 23.86
N LEU A 36 -8.46 1.75 22.62
CA LEU A 36 -7.21 2.44 22.34
C LEU A 36 -7.15 3.80 23.04
N THR A 37 -6.00 4.08 23.63
CA THR A 37 -5.62 5.38 24.19
C THR A 37 -5.12 6.31 23.07
N CYS A 38 -5.09 7.62 23.33
CA CYS A 38 -4.60 8.58 22.32
C CYS A 38 -3.14 8.34 21.91
N SER A 39 -2.28 7.85 22.81
CA SER A 39 -0.90 7.49 22.46
C SER A 39 -0.86 6.27 21.54
N GLN A 40 -1.65 5.24 21.84
CA GLN A 40 -1.76 4.04 21.00
C GLN A 40 -2.33 4.37 19.62
N ILE A 41 -3.34 5.24 19.52
CA ILE A 41 -3.86 5.69 18.22
C ILE A 41 -2.77 6.40 17.40
N LYS A 42 -1.98 7.29 18.02
CA LYS A 42 -0.87 7.97 17.34
C LYS A 42 0.20 6.99 16.87
N GLN A 43 0.52 6.01 17.70
CA GLN A 43 1.50 4.98 17.37
C GLN A 43 1.00 4.12 16.20
N GLU A 44 -0.26 3.69 16.22
CA GLU A 44 -0.86 2.90 15.14
C GLU A 44 -0.83 3.66 13.81
N LEU A 45 -1.12 4.97 13.81
CA LEU A 45 -0.99 5.81 12.61
C LEU A 45 0.45 5.89 12.07
N LEU A 46 1.45 5.90 12.96
CA LEU A 46 2.87 5.88 12.55
C LEU A 46 3.28 4.51 12.03
N ASP A 47 2.85 3.44 12.69
CA ASP A 47 3.14 2.06 12.30
C ASP A 47 2.51 1.73 10.94
N ASN A 48 1.27 2.16 10.70
CA ASN A 48 0.60 2.04 9.42
C ASN A 48 1.36 2.77 8.30
N ARG A 49 1.88 3.97 8.58
CA ARG A 49 2.74 4.69 7.63
C ARG A 49 3.98 3.87 7.28
N VAL A 50 4.68 3.30 8.26
CA VAL A 50 5.86 2.48 8.00
C VAL A 50 5.50 1.25 7.15
N LYS A 51 4.39 0.58 7.45
CA LYS A 51 3.90 -0.56 6.67
C LYS A 51 3.61 -0.18 5.22
N VAL A 52 2.91 0.94 5.00
CA VAL A 52 2.65 1.49 3.66
C VAL A 52 3.94 1.81 2.92
N MET A 53 4.94 2.43 3.57
CA MET A 53 6.23 2.72 2.95
C MET A 53 6.99 1.46 2.53
N ASN A 54 6.77 0.33 3.22
CA ASN A 54 7.35 -0.96 2.85
C ASN A 54 6.64 -1.63 1.66
N LEU A 55 5.40 -1.24 1.36
CA LEU A 55 4.67 -1.69 0.16
C LEU A 55 5.13 -0.95 -1.09
N ILE A 56 5.79 0.20 -0.94
CA ILE A 56 6.34 0.95 -2.07
C ILE A 56 7.66 0.28 -2.52
N PRO A 57 7.79 -0.12 -3.80
CA PRO A 57 8.97 -0.81 -4.29
C PRO A 57 10.25 0.01 -4.06
N LYS A 58 11.27 -0.66 -3.50
CA LYS A 58 12.54 -0.07 -3.04
C LYS A 58 13.47 0.41 -4.17
N GLU A 59 13.13 0.21 -5.44
CA GLU A 59 13.92 0.72 -6.57
C GLU A 59 13.98 2.26 -6.57
N ASN A 60 13.02 2.92 -5.91
CA ASN A 60 13.01 4.35 -5.62
C ASN A 60 13.85 4.75 -4.39
N LYS A 61 14.92 4.01 -4.05
CA LYS A 61 15.87 4.40 -2.98
C LYS A 61 16.98 5.37 -3.43
N MET A 62 17.06 5.69 -4.72
CA MET A 62 17.87 6.82 -5.21
C MET A 62 17.04 8.10 -5.21
N GLY A 63 16.86 8.67 -4.03
CA GLY A 63 16.30 10.01 -3.92
C GLY A 63 15.77 10.28 -2.55
N LYS A 64 16.45 11.15 -1.81
CA LYS A 64 16.00 11.83 -0.58
C LYS A 64 14.64 12.55 -0.68
N ASN A 65 13.91 12.36 -1.78
CA ASN A 65 12.70 13.02 -2.21
C ASN A 65 11.49 12.06 -2.26
N ILE A 66 11.48 10.95 -1.52
CA ILE A 66 10.27 10.12 -1.38
C ILE A 66 9.12 10.93 -0.73
N ALA A 67 9.43 11.99 0.01
CA ALA A 67 8.45 12.99 0.45
C ALA A 67 7.70 13.66 -0.73
N LEU A 68 8.34 13.77 -1.91
CA LEU A 68 7.71 14.31 -3.11
C LEU A 68 6.85 13.28 -3.87
N GLY A 69 7.01 11.99 -3.59
CA GLY A 69 6.06 10.97 -4.06
C GLY A 69 4.71 11.04 -3.35
N VAL A 70 4.72 11.52 -2.10
CA VAL A 70 3.50 11.87 -1.35
C VAL A 70 2.97 13.27 -1.75
N ALA A 71 3.82 14.12 -2.35
CA ALA A 71 3.53 15.51 -2.72
C ALA A 71 3.43 15.82 -4.23
N GLY A 72 3.36 14.80 -5.10
CA GLY A 72 2.95 14.98 -6.51
C GLY A 72 4.04 15.31 -7.54
N ALA A 73 5.32 15.00 -7.32
CA ALA A 73 6.38 15.32 -8.30
C ALA A 73 6.84 14.12 -9.18
N PHE A 74 5.89 13.35 -9.72
CA PHE A 74 6.15 12.24 -10.67
C PHE A 74 5.76 12.58 -12.12
N VAL A 75 6.03 13.81 -12.59
CA VAL A 75 5.50 14.26 -13.89
C VAL A 75 6.29 13.72 -15.11
N ILE A 76 7.48 13.10 -14.96
CA ILE A 76 8.40 12.91 -16.11
C ILE A 76 9.01 11.48 -16.30
N VAL A 77 8.78 10.50 -15.41
CA VAL A 77 9.37 9.12 -15.54
C VAL A 77 8.24 8.08 -15.71
N PRO A 78 8.37 7.10 -16.63
CA PRO A 78 7.32 6.81 -17.59
C PRO A 78 6.17 5.98 -17.03
N TRP A 79 5.00 6.29 -17.60
CA TRP A 79 3.67 5.71 -17.51
C TRP A 79 3.52 4.16 -17.46
N PHE A 80 4.62 3.40 -17.48
CA PHE A 80 4.63 1.94 -17.60
C PHE A 80 5.42 1.19 -16.50
N PHE A 81 6.09 1.87 -15.56
CA PHE A 81 6.89 1.21 -14.50
C PHE A 81 6.50 1.58 -13.06
N MET A 82 5.36 2.25 -12.88
CA MET A 82 4.75 2.54 -11.57
C MET A 82 3.49 1.70 -11.30
N ASP A 83 3.35 0.55 -11.94
CA ASP A 83 2.34 -0.41 -11.51
C ASP A 83 2.82 -1.05 -10.20
N PHE A 84 2.47 -0.39 -9.08
CA PHE A 84 2.04 -1.16 -7.91
C PHE A 84 1.17 -2.31 -8.44
N SER A 85 1.47 -3.55 -8.06
CA SER A 85 0.53 -4.60 -8.41
C SER A 85 -0.82 -4.25 -7.80
N ASP A 86 -1.91 -4.71 -8.41
CA ASP A 86 -3.25 -4.48 -7.89
C ASP A 86 -3.37 -4.90 -6.41
N ALA A 87 -2.53 -5.84 -5.98
CA ALA A 87 -2.43 -6.25 -4.59
C ALA A 87 -1.91 -5.15 -3.66
N GLU A 88 -0.81 -4.45 -4.00
CA GLU A 88 -0.30 -3.36 -3.18
C GLU A 88 -1.26 -2.17 -3.15
N ARG A 89 -1.95 -1.88 -4.27
CA ARG A 89 -2.98 -0.82 -4.31
C ARG A 89 -4.10 -1.09 -3.31
N VAL A 90 -4.62 -2.31 -3.29
CA VAL A 90 -5.69 -2.72 -2.36
C VAL A 90 -5.20 -2.67 -0.91
N GLU A 91 -3.97 -3.10 -0.62
CA GLU A 91 -3.40 -3.01 0.72
C GLU A 91 -3.25 -1.56 1.19
N ILE A 92 -2.74 -0.68 0.32
CA ILE A 92 -2.59 0.76 0.59
C ILE A 92 -3.95 1.41 0.86
N GLN A 93 -4.96 1.12 0.05
CA GLN A 93 -6.33 1.64 0.26
C GLN A 93 -6.90 1.14 1.59
N GLY A 94 -6.64 -0.12 1.97
CA GLY A 94 -7.00 -0.65 3.29
C GLY A 94 -6.40 0.16 4.44
N TYR A 95 -5.10 0.49 4.36
CA TYR A 95 -4.45 1.35 5.35
C TYR A 95 -5.04 2.77 5.39
N GLN A 96 -5.43 3.35 4.25
CA GLN A 96 -6.06 4.67 4.22
C GLN A 96 -7.42 4.67 4.94
N LEU A 97 -8.26 3.68 4.66
CA LEU A 97 -9.56 3.53 5.32
C LEU A 97 -9.39 3.33 6.83
N ARG A 98 -8.45 2.47 7.22
CA ARG A 98 -8.07 2.24 8.61
C ARG A 98 -7.60 3.52 9.32
N ASP A 99 -6.71 4.29 8.71
CA ASP A 99 -6.21 5.55 9.26
C ASP A 99 -7.32 6.60 9.39
N ASN A 100 -8.25 6.66 8.44
CA ASN A 100 -9.41 7.55 8.50
C ASN A 100 -10.33 7.20 9.67
N TRP A 101 -10.53 5.90 9.93
CA TRP A 101 -11.24 5.43 11.11
C TRP A 101 -10.52 5.80 12.41
N LEU A 102 -9.21 5.53 12.52
CA LEU A 102 -8.42 5.90 13.70
C LEU A 102 -8.44 7.41 13.98
N ARG A 103 -8.45 8.23 12.92
CA ARG A 103 -8.58 9.68 13.03
C ARG A 103 -9.95 10.10 13.53
N SER A 104 -11.03 9.52 13.01
CA SER A 104 -12.38 9.81 13.52
C SER A 104 -12.56 9.35 14.97
N LEU A 105 -11.98 8.20 15.35
CA LEU A 105 -11.90 7.74 16.74
C LEU A 105 -11.11 8.72 17.63
N SER A 106 -10.00 9.25 17.13
CA SER A 106 -9.20 10.23 17.85
C SER A 106 -9.96 11.55 18.10
N ILE A 107 -10.78 11.99 17.14
CA ILE A 107 -11.65 13.17 17.29
C ILE A 107 -12.71 12.91 18.36
N LYS A 108 -13.37 11.74 18.31
CA LYS A 108 -14.35 11.29 19.31
C LYS A 108 -13.74 11.27 20.73
N LYS A 109 -12.49 10.83 20.85
CA LYS A 109 -11.72 10.78 22.11
C LYS A 109 -11.05 12.11 22.48
N LYS A 110 -11.22 13.17 21.68
CA LYS A 110 -10.59 14.49 21.86
C LYS A 110 -9.07 14.42 21.99
N CYS A 111 -8.44 13.54 21.21
CA CYS A 111 -7.00 13.47 21.13
C CYS A 111 -6.43 14.75 20.49
N GLY A 112 -5.26 15.19 20.97
CA GLY A 112 -4.56 16.35 20.40
C GLY A 112 -3.91 16.05 19.04
N ALA A 113 -2.92 16.86 18.66
CA ALA A 113 -2.26 16.79 17.36
C ALA A 113 -1.84 15.35 16.95
N LEU A 114 -2.21 14.98 15.73
CA LEU A 114 -1.95 13.67 15.11
C LEU A 114 -0.86 13.78 14.03
N PRO A 115 -0.19 12.68 13.69
CA PRO A 115 0.69 12.65 12.52
C PRO A 115 -0.09 12.93 11.23
N ALA A 116 0.60 13.46 10.21
CA ALA A 116 0.01 13.74 8.89
C ALA A 116 -0.65 12.48 8.27
N SER A 117 -1.70 12.64 7.47
CA SER A 117 -2.36 11.51 6.81
C SER A 117 -1.53 10.95 5.65
N ILE A 118 -1.74 9.66 5.37
CA ILE A 118 -1.16 8.99 4.20
C ILE A 118 -2.00 9.43 2.99
N ARG A 119 -1.39 10.18 2.05
CA ARG A 119 -2.02 10.55 0.78
C ARG A 119 -1.20 9.98 -0.36
N PHE A 120 -1.84 9.23 -1.25
CA PHE A 120 -1.24 8.85 -2.53
C PHE A 120 -1.92 9.69 -3.60
N GLN A 121 -1.14 10.50 -4.33
CA GLN A 121 -1.66 11.20 -5.50
C GLN A 121 -1.62 10.26 -6.69
N GLY A 122 -2.80 9.84 -7.14
CA GLY A 122 -2.99 8.90 -8.24
C GLY A 122 -4.45 8.55 -8.53
N GLN A 123 -5.40 9.38 -8.08
CA GLN A 123 -6.78 9.42 -8.61
C GLN A 123 -7.07 10.85 -9.02
#